data_AF-A0A7G5N216-F1
#
_entry.id   AF-A0A7G5N216-F1
#
_cell.length_a   1.000
_cell.length_b   1.000
_cell.length_c   1.000
_cell.angle_alpha   90.00
_cell.angle_beta   90.00
_cell.angle_gamma   90.00
#
_symmetry.space_group_name_H-M   'P 1'
#
loop_
_entity.id
_entity.type
_entity.pdbx_description
1 polymer ?
#
loop_
_entity_poly.entity_id
_entity_poly.type
_entity_poly.pdbx_seq_one_letter_code
_entity_poly.pdbx_strand_id
1 'polypeptide(L)'
;MKCEIIRDLLPSYVDGLTSGESDRAIEEHLRDCGDCREYLEEMKQEVQKPEMIQTNKKAIRPFKKIKKAIWKAVGLTFLICVLIFGGLSVYYGKSWEVKSGDVKISKEFVGKIVTIHFAPKDKNIRLYAEAESQDPNVITVRATRVNPLNKPIHRNAYCGYTFVDEETVLTPEGKKEQIAEGDVLKIQYGDKAEEYSLKELAEEACREKLASSEDVEMTYKRMDNGIVSVDFQPKLAGLTLTAERKGDYEIEIIEHYDETGNLPDNRGVSCGYTFLDSSTLLGADGEPMELTGQEMLTVKYRDKTERISLKKLAEENAQ
;
A
#
# COMPACT_ATOMS: atom_id res chain seq x y z
N MET A 1 81.36 -31.50 -40.36
CA MET A 1 80.71 -30.18 -40.40
C MET A 1 81.56 -29.17 -39.63
N LYS A 2 81.55 -27.87 -39.97
CA LYS A 2 82.35 -26.85 -39.24
C LYS A 2 81.64 -26.46 -37.94
N CYS A 3 82.38 -26.29 -36.84
CA CYS A 3 81.82 -26.02 -35.52
C CYS A 3 80.92 -24.77 -35.46
N GLU A 4 81.28 -23.70 -36.17
CA GLU A 4 80.48 -22.46 -36.24
C GLU A 4 79.06 -22.73 -36.77
N ILE A 5 78.92 -23.56 -37.80
CA ILE A 5 77.62 -23.90 -38.39
C ILE A 5 76.79 -24.74 -37.41
N ILE A 6 77.45 -25.62 -36.65
CA ILE A 6 76.77 -26.41 -35.63
C ILE A 6 76.26 -25.49 -34.52
N ARG A 7 77.09 -24.57 -34.02
CA ARG A 7 76.71 -23.61 -32.97
C ARG A 7 75.54 -22.72 -33.37
N ASP A 8 75.47 -22.26 -34.62
CA ASP A 8 74.33 -21.50 -35.15
C ASP A 8 73.03 -22.31 -35.18
N LEU A 9 73.12 -23.64 -35.35
CA LEU A 9 71.97 -24.54 -35.43
C LEU A 9 71.54 -25.11 -34.08
N LEU A 10 72.42 -25.12 -33.06
CA LEU A 10 72.14 -25.69 -31.75
C LEU A 10 70.92 -25.07 -31.04
N PRO A 11 70.63 -23.76 -31.09
CA PRO A 11 69.42 -23.20 -30.52
C PRO A 11 68.15 -23.82 -31.13
N SER A 12 68.07 -23.87 -32.46
CA SER A 12 66.95 -24.46 -33.19
C SER A 12 66.82 -25.97 -32.94
N TYR A 13 67.95 -26.66 -32.74
CA TYR A 13 67.98 -28.09 -32.38
C TYR A 13 67.45 -28.33 -30.96
N VAL A 14 67.81 -27.50 -29.98
CA VAL A 14 67.29 -27.57 -28.60
C VAL A 14 65.78 -27.31 -28.56
N ASP A 15 65.29 -26.39 -29.40
CA ASP A 15 63.86 -26.08 -29.54
C ASP A 15 63.09 -27.11 -30.41
N GLY A 16 63.78 -28.09 -31.02
CA GLY A 16 63.18 -29.16 -31.83
C GLY A 16 62.63 -28.70 -33.18
N LEU A 17 63.20 -27.64 -33.75
CA LEU A 17 62.74 -27.00 -35.00
C LEU A 17 63.64 -27.31 -36.21
N THR A 18 64.64 -28.17 -36.04
CA THR A 18 65.53 -28.65 -37.11
C THR A 18 64.92 -29.84 -37.87
N SER A 19 65.39 -30.07 -39.09
CA SER A 19 64.95 -31.23 -39.89
C SER A 19 65.76 -32.48 -39.52
N GLY A 20 65.21 -33.67 -39.77
CA GLY A 20 65.88 -34.92 -39.42
C GLY A 20 67.22 -35.17 -40.09
N GLU A 21 67.50 -34.55 -41.25
CA GLU A 21 68.82 -34.57 -41.87
C GLU A 21 69.82 -33.68 -41.12
N SER A 22 69.36 -32.49 -40.68
CA SER A 22 70.16 -31.59 -39.85
C SER A 22 70.45 -32.19 -38.48
N ASP A 23 69.48 -32.87 -37.86
CA ASP A 23 69.65 -33.53 -36.56
C ASP A 23 70.75 -34.59 -36.61
N ARG A 24 70.74 -35.44 -37.64
CA ARG A 24 71.77 -36.49 -37.81
C ARG A 24 73.16 -35.89 -37.99
N ALA A 25 73.28 -34.81 -38.76
CA ALA A 25 74.55 -34.13 -38.98
C ALA A 25 75.08 -33.45 -37.70
N ILE A 26 74.17 -32.91 -36.87
CA ILE A 26 74.50 -32.33 -35.57
C ILE A 26 74.94 -33.42 -34.59
N GLU A 27 74.20 -34.51 -34.47
CA GLU A 27 74.52 -35.63 -33.57
C GLU A 27 75.84 -36.31 -33.92
N GLU A 28 76.13 -36.50 -35.21
CA GLU A 28 77.40 -37.07 -35.67
C GLU A 28 78.57 -36.15 -35.28
N HIS A 29 78.42 -34.84 -35.45
CA HIS A 29 79.45 -33.88 -35.04
C HIS A 29 79.65 -33.82 -33.52
N LEU A 30 78.57 -33.90 -32.74
CA LEU A 30 78.62 -33.87 -31.28
C LEU A 30 79.31 -35.10 -30.68
N ARG A 31 79.38 -36.25 -31.40
CA ARG A 31 80.14 -37.43 -30.94
C ARG A 31 81.63 -37.18 -30.91
N ASP A 32 82.14 -36.46 -31.91
CA ASP A 32 83.58 -36.30 -32.12
C ASP A 32 84.12 -34.92 -31.70
N CYS A 33 83.25 -33.94 -31.41
CA CYS A 33 83.65 -32.60 -30.96
C CYS A 33 83.20 -32.32 -29.52
N GLY A 34 84.19 -32.17 -28.61
CA GLY A 34 83.97 -31.83 -27.20
C GLY A 34 83.45 -30.41 -27.00
N ASP A 35 84.01 -29.43 -27.73
CA ASP A 35 83.68 -28.01 -27.57
C ASP A 35 82.22 -27.69 -27.92
N CYS A 36 81.65 -28.37 -28.92
CA CYS A 36 80.25 -28.21 -29.30
C CYS A 36 79.31 -28.90 -28.31
N ARG A 37 79.79 -29.97 -27.64
CA ARG A 37 79.03 -30.68 -26.61
C ARG A 37 78.94 -29.86 -25.33
N GLU A 38 80.04 -29.24 -24.93
CA GLU A 38 80.07 -28.33 -23.77
C GLU A 38 79.14 -27.13 -23.98
N TYR A 39 79.19 -26.52 -25.17
CA TYR A 39 78.29 -25.41 -25.54
C TYR A 39 76.80 -25.81 -25.50
N LEU A 40 76.45 -27.01 -25.98
CA LEU A 40 75.08 -27.53 -25.89
C LEU A 40 74.62 -27.74 -24.43
N GLU A 41 75.52 -28.20 -23.56
CA GLU A 41 75.21 -28.41 -22.14
C GLU A 41 75.07 -27.08 -21.37
N GLU A 42 75.89 -26.07 -21.69
CA GLU A 42 75.71 -24.70 -21.16
C GLU A 42 74.32 -24.13 -21.52
N MET A 43 73.90 -24.28 -22.78
CA MET A 43 72.57 -23.84 -23.23
C MET A 43 71.43 -24.58 -22.52
N LYS A 44 71.57 -25.88 -22.28
CA LYS A 44 70.57 -26.66 -21.51
C LYS A 44 70.55 -26.30 -20.03
N GLN A 45 71.68 -25.87 -19.46
CA GLN A 45 71.75 -25.37 -18.08
C GLN A 45 71.03 -24.02 -17.93
N GLU A 46 71.11 -23.11 -18.90
CA GLU A 46 70.36 -21.85 -18.85
C GLU A 46 68.83 -22.04 -18.95
N VAL A 47 68.38 -23.11 -19.61
CA VAL A 47 66.95 -23.49 -19.71
C VAL A 47 66.44 -24.17 -18.42
N GLN A 48 67.32 -24.65 -17.53
CA GLN A 48 66.94 -25.05 -16.19
C GLN A 48 66.72 -23.82 -15.29
N LYS A 49 65.55 -23.19 -15.43
CA LYS A 49 64.94 -22.38 -14.36
C LYS A 49 63.93 -23.21 -13.55
N PRO A 50 64.34 -24.02 -12.55
CA PRO A 50 63.41 -24.62 -11.61
C PRO A 50 63.44 -23.91 -10.24
N GLU A 51 63.38 -22.57 -10.16
CA GLU A 51 63.19 -21.92 -8.85
C GLU A 51 62.11 -20.83 -8.79
N MET A 52 61.71 -20.21 -9.90
CA MET A 52 60.68 -19.14 -9.84
C MET A 52 59.24 -19.67 -9.65
N ILE A 53 58.96 -20.94 -9.95
CA ILE A 53 57.60 -21.53 -9.81
C ILE A 53 57.34 -22.08 -8.39
N GLN A 54 58.37 -22.57 -7.67
CA GLN A 54 58.17 -23.13 -6.32
C GLN A 54 58.00 -22.06 -5.24
N THR A 55 58.67 -20.92 -5.38
CA THR A 55 58.58 -19.79 -4.42
C THR A 55 57.18 -19.16 -4.44
N ASN A 56 56.53 -19.12 -5.62
CA ASN A 56 55.13 -18.72 -5.74
C ASN A 56 54.16 -19.68 -5.03
N LYS A 57 54.37 -21.01 -5.10
CA LYS A 57 53.49 -21.96 -4.39
C LYS A 57 53.59 -21.85 -2.85
N LYS A 58 54.76 -21.51 -2.28
CA LYS A 58 54.90 -21.24 -0.84
C LYS A 58 54.35 -19.87 -0.43
N ALA A 59 54.50 -18.84 -1.27
CA ALA A 59 53.93 -17.51 -1.04
C ALA A 59 52.39 -17.46 -1.13
N ILE A 60 51.74 -18.39 -1.86
CA ILE A 60 50.27 -18.47 -1.98
C ILE A 60 49.61 -19.28 -0.84
N ARG A 61 50.37 -20.06 -0.06
CA ARG A 61 49.85 -20.80 1.11
C ARG A 61 49.20 -19.91 2.18
N PRO A 62 49.77 -18.76 2.59
CA PRO A 62 49.10 -17.85 3.53
C PRO A 62 47.78 -17.31 2.97
N PHE A 63 47.70 -16.98 1.67
CA PHE A 63 46.47 -16.51 1.04
C PHE A 63 45.35 -17.55 1.01
N LYS A 64 45.65 -18.85 0.84
CA LYS A 64 44.62 -19.91 0.88
C LYS A 64 44.03 -20.11 2.28
N LYS A 65 44.85 -19.98 3.34
CA LYS A 65 44.39 -20.06 4.73
C LYS A 65 43.56 -18.82 5.11
N ILE A 66 44.02 -17.64 4.71
CA ILE A 66 43.31 -16.36 4.91
C ILE A 66 41.98 -16.37 4.15
N LYS A 67 41.95 -16.80 2.88
CA LYS A 67 40.69 -16.96 2.13
C LYS A 67 39.71 -17.90 2.85
N LYS A 68 40.15 -19.07 3.33
CA LYS A 68 39.26 -19.96 4.10
C LYS A 68 38.76 -19.33 5.40
N ALA A 69 39.58 -18.56 6.11
CA ALA A 69 39.17 -17.84 7.31
C ALA A 69 38.16 -16.72 6.98
N ILE A 70 38.39 -15.97 5.90
CA ILE A 70 37.47 -14.94 5.41
C ILE A 70 36.14 -15.58 4.97
N TRP A 71 36.15 -16.68 4.22
CA TRP A 71 34.91 -17.37 3.82
C TRP A 71 34.13 -17.93 5.02
N LYS A 72 34.83 -18.43 6.05
CA LYS A 72 34.18 -18.81 7.32
C LYS A 72 33.60 -17.60 8.05
N ALA A 73 34.32 -16.49 8.11
CA ALA A 73 33.85 -15.25 8.73
C ALA A 73 32.65 -14.65 7.97
N VAL A 74 32.70 -14.62 6.64
CA VAL A 74 31.59 -14.18 5.77
C VAL A 74 30.38 -15.10 5.94
N GLY A 75 30.58 -16.43 5.98
CA GLY A 75 29.51 -17.38 6.25
C GLY A 75 28.88 -17.18 7.63
N LEU A 76 29.69 -16.92 8.65
CA LEU A 76 29.20 -16.64 10.01
C LEU A 76 28.45 -15.30 10.08
N THR A 77 28.98 -14.24 9.47
CA THR A 77 28.31 -12.93 9.40
C THR A 77 26.99 -13.04 8.63
N PHE A 78 26.97 -13.74 7.50
CA PHE A 78 25.74 -13.98 6.74
C PHE A 78 24.71 -14.73 7.58
N LEU A 79 25.12 -15.79 8.28
CA LEU A 79 24.25 -16.54 9.18
C LEU A 79 23.66 -15.64 10.29
N ILE A 80 24.48 -14.81 10.92
CA ILE A 80 24.03 -13.85 11.94
C ILE A 80 23.03 -12.86 11.34
N CYS A 81 23.32 -12.31 10.16
CA CYS A 81 22.38 -11.44 9.45
C CYS A 81 21.05 -12.15 9.18
N VAL A 82 21.06 -13.37 8.66
CA VAL A 82 19.83 -14.14 8.40
C VAL A 82 19.06 -14.39 9.70
N LEU A 83 19.72 -14.71 10.81
CA LEU A 83 19.07 -14.92 12.10
C LEU A 83 18.45 -13.63 12.65
N ILE A 84 19.17 -12.50 12.56
CA ILE A 84 18.68 -11.20 13.02
C ILE A 84 17.51 -10.73 12.15
N PHE A 85 17.69 -10.68 10.82
CA PHE A 85 16.64 -10.25 9.90
C PHE A 85 15.43 -11.19 9.92
N GLY A 86 15.65 -12.51 9.97
CA GLY A 86 14.59 -13.50 10.11
C GLY A 86 13.85 -13.35 11.43
N GLY A 87 14.58 -13.20 12.55
CA GLY A 87 14.00 -12.97 13.87
C GLY A 87 13.19 -11.68 13.95
N LEU A 88 13.70 -10.57 13.41
CA LEU A 88 12.98 -9.30 13.34
C LEU A 88 11.75 -9.40 12.45
N SER A 89 11.86 -10.06 11.29
CA SER A 89 10.74 -10.28 10.38
C SER A 89 9.61 -11.06 11.06
N VAL A 90 9.93 -12.14 11.77
CA VAL A 90 8.94 -12.91 12.55
C VAL A 90 8.39 -12.08 13.72
N TYR A 91 9.24 -11.36 14.45
CA TYR A 91 8.84 -10.57 15.62
C TYR A 91 7.83 -9.47 15.27
N TYR A 92 8.06 -8.75 14.17
CA TYR A 92 7.16 -7.69 13.70
C TYR A 92 5.99 -8.21 12.84
N GLY A 93 6.18 -9.33 12.13
CA GLY A 93 5.16 -9.92 11.26
C GLY A 93 4.16 -10.83 11.97
N LYS A 94 4.50 -11.37 13.15
CA LYS A 94 3.59 -12.23 13.93
C LYS A 94 2.42 -11.42 14.47
N SER A 95 1.21 -11.76 14.02
CA SER A 95 -0.05 -11.24 14.57
C SER A 95 -0.54 -12.09 15.75
N TRP A 96 -1.33 -11.48 16.62
CA TRP A 96 -2.05 -12.15 17.71
C TRP A 96 -3.44 -11.54 17.89
N GLU A 97 -4.34 -12.25 18.54
CA GLU A 97 -5.65 -11.72 18.92
C GLU A 97 -5.49 -10.75 20.08
N VAL A 98 -5.96 -9.52 19.88
CA VAL A 98 -5.82 -8.46 20.90
C VAL A 98 -6.86 -8.66 22.00
N LYS A 99 -6.52 -8.27 23.23
CA LYS A 99 -7.49 -8.26 24.32
C LYS A 99 -8.41 -7.05 24.18
N SER A 100 -9.68 -7.22 24.50
CA SER A 100 -10.67 -6.14 24.47
C SER A 100 -10.26 -4.92 25.30
N GLY A 101 -9.60 -5.14 26.44
CA GLY A 101 -9.10 -4.07 27.31
C GLY A 101 -8.04 -3.15 26.67
N ASP A 102 -7.35 -3.61 25.62
CA ASP A 102 -6.30 -2.86 24.92
C ASP A 102 -6.82 -2.08 23.69
N VAL A 103 -8.12 -2.19 23.41
CA VAL A 103 -8.79 -1.55 22.29
C VAL A 103 -9.78 -0.51 22.81
N LYS A 104 -9.81 0.66 22.18
CA LYS A 104 -10.91 1.62 22.30
C LYS A 104 -11.81 1.43 21.08
N ILE A 105 -13.07 1.08 21.34
CA ILE A 105 -14.10 0.96 20.31
C ILE A 105 -14.93 2.25 20.26
N SER A 106 -15.29 2.69 19.06
CA SER A 106 -16.27 3.76 18.82
C SER A 106 -17.06 3.46 17.56
N LYS A 107 -18.29 3.98 17.47
CA LYS A 107 -19.16 3.81 16.30
C LYS A 107 -19.40 5.19 15.68
N GLU A 108 -19.31 5.25 14.37
CA GLU A 108 -19.56 6.45 13.59
C GLU A 108 -20.70 6.15 12.62
N PHE A 109 -21.69 7.07 12.57
CA PHE A 109 -22.89 6.94 11.75
C PHE A 109 -22.90 8.08 10.73
N VAL A 110 -22.66 7.75 9.46
CA VAL A 110 -22.66 8.72 8.35
C VAL A 110 -23.66 8.27 7.31
N GLY A 111 -24.82 8.93 7.30
CA GLY A 111 -25.98 8.50 6.54
C GLY A 111 -26.38 7.08 6.94
N LYS A 112 -26.58 6.20 5.95
CA LYS A 112 -26.91 4.79 6.17
C LYS A 112 -25.69 3.88 6.39
N ILE A 113 -24.50 4.47 6.58
CA ILE A 113 -23.25 3.73 6.80
C ILE A 113 -22.89 3.77 8.27
N VAL A 114 -22.60 2.61 8.84
CA VAL A 114 -22.06 2.46 10.20
C VAL A 114 -20.63 2.01 10.10
N THR A 115 -19.70 2.79 10.66
CA THR A 115 -18.29 2.41 10.78
C THR A 115 -17.94 2.16 12.23
N ILE A 116 -17.45 0.95 12.52
CA ILE A 116 -16.91 0.61 13.84
C ILE A 116 -15.40 0.80 13.80
N HIS A 117 -14.93 1.71 14.64
CA HIS A 117 -13.52 2.08 14.76
C HIS A 117 -12.87 1.34 15.93
N PHE A 118 -11.73 0.73 15.67
CA PHE A 118 -10.87 0.10 16.66
C PHE A 118 -9.56 0.87 16.76
N ALA A 119 -9.36 1.56 17.88
CA ALA A 119 -8.12 2.29 18.16
C ALA A 119 -7.29 1.58 19.24
N PRO A 120 -5.99 1.31 19.01
CA PRO A 120 -5.14 0.68 20.02
C PRO A 120 -4.80 1.68 21.13
N LYS A 121 -4.83 1.22 22.38
CA LYS A 121 -4.34 2.01 23.53
C LYS A 121 -2.81 2.04 23.59
N ASP A 122 -2.15 0.97 23.17
CA ASP A 122 -0.68 0.92 23.03
C ASP A 122 -0.24 1.52 21.68
N LYS A 123 0.76 2.41 21.72
CA LYS A 123 1.34 3.06 20.55
C LYS A 123 2.23 2.13 19.72
N ASN A 124 2.68 1.01 20.29
CA ASN A 124 3.60 0.07 19.65
C ASN A 124 2.89 -1.03 18.85
N ILE A 125 1.56 -1.02 18.82
CA ILE A 125 0.76 -2.01 18.10
C ILE A 125 -0.07 -1.35 17.00
N ARG A 126 -0.34 -2.11 15.94
CA ARG A 126 -1.31 -1.79 14.90
C ARG A 126 -2.40 -2.84 14.92
N LEU A 127 -3.65 -2.39 14.82
CA LEU A 127 -4.81 -3.26 14.77
C LEU A 127 -5.18 -3.60 13.33
N TYR A 128 -5.80 -4.77 13.18
CA TYR A 128 -6.43 -5.28 11.97
C TYR A 128 -7.77 -5.89 12.37
N ALA A 129 -8.79 -5.66 11.55
CA ALA A 129 -10.10 -6.27 11.70
C ALA A 129 -10.33 -7.11 10.44
N GLU A 130 -10.57 -8.41 10.61
CA GLU A 130 -10.74 -9.36 9.52
C GLU A 130 -12.07 -10.07 9.71
N ALA A 131 -12.90 -10.09 8.66
CA ALA A 131 -14.13 -10.86 8.63
C ALA A 131 -13.82 -12.33 8.36
N GLU A 132 -14.54 -13.24 9.02
CA GLU A 132 -14.40 -14.67 8.76
C GLU A 132 -14.99 -15.04 7.38
N SER A 133 -14.33 -15.97 6.67
CA SER A 133 -14.74 -16.33 5.31
C SER A 133 -16.10 -17.06 5.23
N GLN A 134 -16.54 -17.67 6.33
CA GLN A 134 -17.81 -18.38 6.41
C GLN A 134 -18.95 -17.51 6.92
N ASP A 135 -18.63 -16.51 7.75
CA ASP A 135 -19.58 -15.60 8.35
C ASP A 135 -18.98 -14.19 8.37
N PRO A 136 -19.37 -13.32 7.41
CA PRO A 136 -18.84 -11.97 7.34
C PRO A 136 -19.25 -11.09 8.53
N ASN A 137 -20.22 -11.53 9.34
CA ASN A 137 -20.63 -10.84 10.56
C ASN A 137 -19.77 -11.20 11.77
N VAL A 138 -18.80 -12.11 11.64
CA VAL A 138 -17.80 -12.38 12.67
C VAL A 138 -16.50 -11.67 12.32
N ILE A 139 -16.18 -10.63 13.08
CA ILE A 139 -14.98 -9.81 12.92
C ILE A 139 -13.97 -10.15 14.00
N THR A 140 -12.82 -10.68 13.62
CA THR A 140 -11.70 -10.90 14.55
C THR A 140 -10.78 -9.70 14.57
N VAL A 141 -10.51 -9.19 15.77
CA VAL A 141 -9.57 -8.07 15.97
C VAL A 141 -8.19 -8.61 16.33
N ARG A 142 -7.21 -8.34 15.47
CA ARG A 142 -5.82 -8.78 15.63
C ARG A 142 -4.89 -7.59 15.79
N ALA A 143 -3.74 -7.82 16.40
CA ALA A 143 -2.68 -6.83 16.52
C ALA A 143 -1.37 -7.36 15.93
N THR A 144 -0.57 -6.46 15.36
CA THR A 144 0.84 -6.67 15.06
C THR A 144 1.69 -5.59 15.71
N ARG A 145 3.00 -5.84 15.84
CA ARG A 145 3.93 -4.82 16.34
C ARG A 145 4.26 -3.83 15.23
N VAL A 146 4.30 -2.55 15.57
CA VAL A 146 4.73 -1.50 14.65
C VAL A 146 6.22 -1.66 14.36
N ASN A 147 6.55 -1.87 13.08
CA ASN A 147 7.94 -1.93 12.64
C ASN A 147 8.54 -0.51 12.61
N PRO A 148 9.66 -0.24 13.32
CA PRO A 148 10.29 1.07 13.32
C PRO A 148 10.83 1.50 11.95
N LEU A 149 11.19 0.54 11.09
CA LEU A 149 11.69 0.80 9.74
C LEU A 149 10.57 1.05 8.72
N ASN A 150 9.34 0.65 9.04
CA ASN A 150 8.19 0.82 8.17
C ASN A 150 6.97 1.21 9.01
N LYS A 151 6.87 2.50 9.33
CA LYS A 151 5.78 3.02 10.16
C LYS A 151 4.49 3.07 9.33
N PRO A 152 3.39 2.50 9.82
CA PRO A 152 2.12 2.54 9.12
C PRO A 152 1.53 3.95 9.13
N ILE A 153 0.75 4.28 8.09
CA ILE A 153 0.04 5.57 7.97
C ILE A 153 -0.98 5.73 9.10
N HIS A 154 -1.75 4.67 9.38
CA HIS A 154 -2.67 4.57 10.54
C HIS A 154 -2.46 3.25 11.28
N ARG A 155 -2.78 3.24 12.58
CA ARG A 155 -2.73 2.05 13.44
C ARG A 155 -4.10 1.46 13.76
N ASN A 156 -5.16 2.17 13.39
CA ASN A 156 -6.53 1.80 13.67
C ASN A 156 -6.98 0.74 12.67
N ALA A 157 -7.94 -0.07 13.09
CA ALA A 157 -8.73 -0.92 12.20
C ALA A 157 -10.17 -0.41 12.17
N TYR A 158 -10.90 -0.77 11.12
CA TYR A 158 -12.30 -0.43 10.96
C TYR A 158 -13.04 -1.59 10.29
N CYS A 159 -14.30 -1.77 10.64
CA CYS A 159 -15.25 -2.53 9.82
C CYS A 159 -16.50 -1.67 9.61
N GLY A 160 -17.19 -1.87 8.49
CA GLY A 160 -18.30 -1.01 8.09
C GLY A 160 -19.47 -1.81 7.56
N TYR A 161 -20.67 -1.31 7.81
CA TYR A 161 -21.93 -1.80 7.29
C TYR A 161 -22.62 -0.69 6.52
N THR A 162 -23.24 -1.04 5.41
CA THR A 162 -24.06 -0.12 4.61
C THR A 162 -25.49 -0.64 4.64
N PHE A 163 -26.40 0.11 5.23
CA PHE A 163 -27.81 -0.23 5.29
C PHE A 163 -28.57 0.41 4.12
N VAL A 164 -29.55 -0.29 3.57
CA VAL A 164 -30.48 0.26 2.57
C VAL A 164 -31.67 0.88 3.30
N ASP A 165 -32.14 0.20 4.33
CA ASP A 165 -33.23 0.57 5.24
C ASP A 165 -33.04 -0.21 6.56
N GLU A 166 -33.99 -0.08 7.49
CA GLU A 166 -33.95 -0.71 8.83
C GLU A 166 -33.96 -2.24 8.80
N GLU A 167 -34.35 -2.85 7.67
CA GLU A 167 -34.48 -4.30 7.52
C GLU A 167 -33.47 -4.86 6.51
N THR A 168 -32.73 -4.03 5.78
CA THR A 168 -31.90 -4.47 4.65
C THR A 168 -30.46 -3.99 4.77
N VAL A 169 -29.51 -4.92 4.69
CA VAL A 169 -28.06 -4.64 4.64
C VAL A 169 -27.51 -4.89 3.23
N LEU A 170 -26.52 -4.09 2.84
CA LEU A 170 -25.75 -4.28 1.62
C LEU A 170 -24.43 -5.00 1.94
N THR A 171 -24.23 -6.17 1.35
CA THR A 171 -23.00 -6.96 1.53
C THR A 171 -21.81 -6.31 0.80
N PRO A 172 -20.56 -6.67 1.13
CA PRO A 172 -19.38 -6.20 0.40
C PRO A 172 -19.40 -6.48 -1.11
N GLU A 173 -20.13 -7.51 -1.55
CA GLU A 173 -20.33 -7.86 -2.97
C GLU A 173 -21.44 -7.03 -3.64
N GLY A 174 -22.08 -6.11 -2.90
CA GLY A 174 -23.16 -5.27 -3.38
C GLY A 174 -24.52 -5.96 -3.41
N LYS A 175 -24.69 -7.11 -2.74
CA LYS A 175 -25.96 -7.83 -2.66
C LYS A 175 -26.80 -7.27 -1.50
N LYS A 176 -28.12 -7.18 -1.69
CA LYS A 176 -29.05 -6.81 -0.61
C LYS A 176 -29.50 -8.06 0.14
N GLU A 177 -29.44 -8.03 1.46
CA GLU A 177 -29.86 -9.12 2.34
C GLU A 177 -30.76 -8.59 3.46
N GLN A 178 -31.78 -9.38 3.81
CA GLN A 178 -32.70 -9.05 4.89
C GLN A 178 -32.05 -9.35 6.25
N ILE A 179 -32.21 -8.43 7.19
CA ILE A 179 -31.76 -8.50 8.57
C ILE A 179 -32.85 -9.22 9.37
N ALA A 180 -32.53 -10.41 9.88
CA ALA A 180 -33.39 -11.11 10.83
C ALA A 180 -33.24 -10.54 12.25
N GLU A 181 -34.25 -10.76 13.09
CA GLU A 181 -34.29 -10.25 14.48
C GLU A 181 -33.14 -10.76 15.36
N GLY A 182 -32.51 -11.88 14.99
CA GLY A 182 -31.36 -12.46 15.69
C GLY A 182 -30.00 -12.17 15.05
N ASP A 183 -29.95 -11.40 13.96
CA ASP A 183 -28.69 -11.16 13.27
C ASP A 183 -27.82 -10.17 14.05
N VAL A 184 -26.60 -10.60 14.34
CA VAL A 184 -25.64 -9.85 15.15
C VAL A 184 -24.30 -9.73 14.45
N LEU A 185 -23.68 -8.57 14.60
CA LEU A 185 -22.26 -8.38 14.38
C LEU A 185 -21.51 -8.84 15.63
N LYS A 186 -20.67 -9.86 15.48
CA LYS A 186 -19.83 -10.39 16.55
C LYS A 186 -18.40 -9.94 16.39
N ILE A 187 -17.88 -9.23 17.40
CA ILE A 187 -16.50 -8.79 17.47
C ILE A 187 -15.73 -9.72 18.40
N GLN A 188 -14.80 -10.48 17.83
CA GLN A 188 -13.99 -11.46 18.54
C GLN A 188 -12.63 -10.87 18.96
N TYR A 189 -12.38 -10.89 20.26
CA TYR A 189 -11.10 -10.59 20.89
C TYR A 189 -10.48 -11.87 21.46
N GLY A 190 -9.21 -11.79 21.86
CA GLY A 190 -8.50 -12.94 22.45
C GLY A 190 -8.97 -13.31 23.87
N ASP A 191 -9.75 -12.44 24.53
CA ASP A 191 -10.27 -12.63 25.88
C ASP A 191 -11.80 -12.76 25.95
N LYS A 192 -12.54 -12.19 25.00
CA LYS A 192 -14.01 -12.24 24.95
C LYS A 192 -14.55 -11.97 23.55
N ALA A 193 -15.85 -12.15 23.37
CA ALA A 193 -16.59 -11.64 22.22
C ALA A 193 -17.58 -10.56 22.67
N GLU A 194 -17.81 -9.56 21.83
CA GLU A 194 -18.89 -8.58 21.98
C GLU A 194 -19.85 -8.71 20.80
N GLU A 195 -21.16 -8.64 21.06
CA GLU A 195 -22.19 -8.77 20.03
C GLU A 195 -23.00 -7.48 19.93
N TYR A 196 -23.32 -7.09 18.71
CA TYR A 196 -24.09 -5.90 18.38
C TYR A 196 -25.24 -6.30 17.46
N SER A 197 -26.47 -5.96 17.82
CA SER A 197 -27.64 -6.22 16.97
C SER A 197 -27.52 -5.47 15.66
N LEU A 198 -27.60 -6.17 14.53
CA LEU A 198 -27.61 -5.51 13.22
C LEU A 198 -28.86 -4.64 13.06
N LYS A 199 -29.98 -5.04 13.66
CA LYS A 199 -31.22 -4.27 13.63
C LYS A 199 -31.10 -2.96 14.40
N GLU A 200 -30.54 -2.97 15.61
CA GLU A 200 -30.29 -1.73 16.37
C GLU A 200 -29.31 -0.80 15.64
N LEU A 201 -28.29 -1.37 14.99
CA LEU A 201 -27.35 -0.60 14.17
C LEU A 201 -28.04 0.00 12.94
N ALA A 202 -28.93 -0.75 12.27
CA ALA A 202 -29.71 -0.27 11.14
C ALA A 202 -30.69 0.82 11.56
N GLU A 203 -31.43 0.64 12.65
CA GLU A 203 -32.35 1.64 13.22
C GLU A 203 -31.61 2.95 13.58
N GLU A 204 -30.44 2.88 14.21
CA GLU A 204 -29.67 4.07 14.57
C GLU A 204 -29.04 4.76 13.35
N ALA A 205 -28.67 3.99 12.31
CA ALA A 205 -28.15 4.52 11.05
C ALA A 205 -29.23 5.14 10.18
N CYS A 206 -30.41 4.51 10.14
CA CYS A 206 -31.56 4.97 9.35
C CYS A 206 -32.39 6.03 10.08
N ARG A 207 -32.18 6.24 11.39
CA ARG A 207 -32.83 7.31 12.13
C ARG A 207 -32.55 8.65 11.46
N GLU A 208 -33.63 9.34 11.09
CA GLU A 208 -33.56 10.71 10.56
C GLU A 208 -32.85 11.62 11.57
N LYS A 209 -31.58 11.94 11.29
CA LYS A 209 -30.81 12.96 12.01
C LYS A 209 -30.95 14.28 11.27
N LEU A 210 -32.19 14.76 11.12
CA LEU A 210 -32.42 16.04 10.48
C LEU A 210 -31.64 17.13 11.24
N ALA A 211 -30.91 17.95 10.51
CA ALA A 211 -30.20 19.08 11.06
C ALA A 211 -31.19 20.09 11.63
N SER A 212 -30.80 20.81 12.69
CA SER A 212 -31.53 22.01 13.08
C SER A 212 -31.28 23.13 12.08
N SER A 213 -32.33 23.85 11.68
CA SER A 213 -32.20 25.02 10.81
C SER A 213 -31.43 26.16 11.46
N GLU A 214 -31.33 26.19 12.79
CA GLU A 214 -30.52 27.16 13.51
C GLU A 214 -29.01 26.89 13.34
N ASP A 215 -28.64 25.62 13.19
CA ASP A 215 -27.24 25.15 13.06
C ASP A 215 -26.75 25.13 11.61
N VAL A 216 -27.64 25.41 10.65
CA VAL A 216 -27.33 25.42 9.21
C VAL A 216 -27.41 26.84 8.66
N GLU A 217 -26.41 27.23 7.89
CA GLU A 217 -26.44 28.41 7.04
C GLU A 217 -26.74 27.97 5.61
N MET A 218 -27.87 28.43 5.07
CA MET A 218 -28.28 28.18 3.69
C MET A 218 -27.98 29.41 2.84
N THR A 219 -27.25 29.21 1.75
CA THR A 219 -26.89 30.26 0.79
C THR A 219 -27.13 29.78 -0.64
N TYR A 220 -27.14 30.72 -1.59
CA TYR A 220 -27.35 30.43 -3.00
C TYR A 220 -26.24 31.06 -3.81
N LYS A 221 -25.68 30.29 -4.75
CA LYS A 221 -24.62 30.76 -5.64
C LYS A 221 -24.90 30.38 -7.07
N ARG A 222 -24.91 31.36 -7.96
CA ARG A 222 -24.96 31.12 -9.41
C ARG A 222 -23.57 30.77 -9.95
N MET A 223 -23.55 29.80 -10.83
CA MET A 223 -22.39 29.42 -11.62
C MET A 223 -22.58 29.87 -13.08
N ASP A 224 -21.48 30.15 -13.78
CA ASP A 224 -21.49 30.67 -15.16
C ASP A 224 -22.16 29.72 -16.17
N ASN A 225 -22.32 28.45 -15.81
CA ASN A 225 -22.93 27.41 -16.64
C ASN A 225 -24.45 27.27 -16.46
N GLY A 226 -25.12 28.23 -15.80
CA GLY A 226 -26.58 28.20 -15.57
C GLY A 226 -27.00 27.35 -14.36
N ILE A 227 -26.07 26.80 -13.60
CA ILE A 227 -26.36 26.09 -12.35
C ILE A 227 -26.53 27.09 -11.22
N VAL A 228 -27.62 26.98 -10.48
CA VAL A 228 -27.78 27.59 -9.16
C VAL A 228 -27.49 26.53 -8.11
N SER A 229 -26.45 26.75 -7.32
CA SER A 229 -26.08 25.92 -6.17
C SER A 229 -26.79 26.42 -4.93
N VAL A 230 -27.52 25.55 -4.26
CA VAL A 230 -28.03 25.77 -2.90
C VAL A 230 -27.04 25.14 -1.94
N ASP A 231 -26.31 25.96 -1.20
CA ASP A 231 -25.20 25.54 -0.34
C ASP A 231 -25.64 25.56 1.13
N PHE A 232 -25.42 24.46 1.83
CA PHE A 232 -25.72 24.27 3.24
C PHE A 232 -24.43 24.11 4.02
N GLN A 233 -24.14 25.04 4.93
CA GLN A 233 -22.92 25.03 5.74
C GLN A 233 -23.25 24.88 7.24
N PRO A 234 -22.55 23.99 7.97
CA PRO A 234 -22.75 23.87 9.41
C PRO A 234 -22.12 25.05 10.16
N LYS A 235 -22.90 25.68 11.04
CA LYS A 235 -22.42 26.73 11.94
C LYS A 235 -21.63 26.17 13.12
N LEU A 236 -21.90 24.91 13.51
CA LEU A 236 -21.21 24.21 14.59
C LEU A 236 -19.92 23.56 14.09
N ALA A 237 -18.84 23.68 14.87
CA ALA A 237 -17.51 23.18 14.49
C ALA A 237 -17.44 21.66 14.37
N GLY A 238 -18.21 20.92 15.18
CA GLY A 238 -18.23 19.45 15.23
C GLY A 238 -19.20 18.77 14.25
N LEU A 239 -19.87 19.56 13.42
CA LEU A 239 -20.98 19.10 12.58
C LEU A 239 -20.56 19.00 11.11
N THR A 240 -20.98 17.93 10.45
CA THR A 240 -20.99 17.80 8.99
C THR A 240 -22.40 17.58 8.49
N LEU A 241 -22.69 18.04 7.28
CA LEU A 241 -24.03 17.98 6.68
C LEU A 241 -24.02 17.10 5.43
N THR A 242 -25.07 16.30 5.27
CA THR A 242 -25.43 15.69 3.99
C THR A 242 -26.84 16.07 3.58
N ALA A 243 -27.17 15.90 2.30
CA ALA A 243 -28.48 16.19 1.75
C ALA A 243 -29.04 14.91 1.12
N GLU A 244 -30.21 14.47 1.59
CA GLU A 244 -30.93 13.34 0.98
C GLU A 244 -32.08 13.88 0.13
N ARG A 245 -32.14 13.48 -1.15
CA ARG A 245 -33.25 13.84 -2.04
C ARG A 245 -34.39 12.83 -1.87
N LYS A 246 -35.57 13.30 -1.44
CA LYS A 246 -36.82 12.50 -1.38
C LYS A 246 -37.67 12.66 -2.64
N GLY A 247 -37.35 13.66 -3.48
CA GLY A 247 -37.90 13.89 -4.80
C GLY A 247 -37.02 14.89 -5.57
N ASP A 248 -37.47 15.32 -6.74
CA ASP A 248 -36.68 16.22 -7.61
C ASP A 248 -36.37 17.57 -6.95
N TYR A 249 -37.30 18.05 -6.11
CA TYR A 249 -37.24 19.34 -5.41
C TYR A 249 -37.56 19.22 -3.92
N GLU A 250 -37.32 18.06 -3.33
CA GLU A 250 -37.48 17.82 -1.90
C GLU A 250 -36.17 17.29 -1.31
N ILE A 251 -35.57 18.09 -0.42
CA ILE A 251 -34.29 17.78 0.22
C ILE A 251 -34.49 17.74 1.74
N GLU A 252 -33.93 16.72 2.36
CA GLU A 252 -33.74 16.65 3.81
C GLU A 252 -32.27 16.92 4.14
N ILE A 253 -32.02 17.84 5.07
CA ILE A 253 -30.65 18.14 5.53
C ILE A 253 -30.38 17.29 6.75
N ILE A 254 -29.33 16.47 6.67
CA ILE A 254 -28.96 15.49 7.69
C ILE A 254 -27.67 15.96 8.37
N GLU A 255 -27.66 15.92 9.70
CA GLU A 255 -26.50 16.23 10.52
C GLU A 255 -25.73 14.97 10.92
N HIS A 256 -24.40 15.05 10.88
CA HIS A 256 -23.48 14.05 11.41
C HIS A 256 -22.54 14.70 12.41
N TYR A 257 -22.42 14.09 13.59
CA TYR A 257 -21.57 14.58 14.66
C TYR A 257 -20.36 13.67 14.80
N ASP A 258 -19.15 14.25 14.73
CA ASP A 258 -17.89 13.53 14.92
C ASP A 258 -17.17 14.04 16.19
N GLU A 259 -17.09 13.17 17.21
CA GLU A 259 -16.40 13.43 18.46
C GLU A 259 -14.86 13.32 18.35
N THR A 260 -14.34 12.76 17.25
CA THR A 260 -12.90 12.53 17.07
C THR A 260 -12.15 13.78 16.63
N GLY A 261 -12.86 14.79 16.12
CA GLY A 261 -12.29 16.03 15.61
C GLY A 261 -11.56 15.90 14.27
N ASN A 262 -11.65 14.73 13.60
CA ASN A 262 -11.06 14.51 12.28
C ASN A 262 -12.09 14.79 11.19
N LEU A 263 -12.57 16.02 11.14
CA LEU A 263 -13.58 16.42 10.16
C LEU A 263 -12.97 16.67 8.78
N PRO A 264 -13.68 16.33 7.69
CA PRO A 264 -13.28 16.68 6.34
C PRO A 264 -13.23 18.21 6.17
N ASP A 265 -12.37 18.70 5.28
CA ASP A 265 -12.26 20.15 4.99
C ASP A 265 -13.59 20.73 4.47
N ASN A 266 -14.34 19.96 3.67
CA ASN A 266 -15.69 20.31 3.26
C ASN A 266 -16.70 19.66 4.20
N ARG A 267 -17.29 20.47 5.08
CA ARG A 267 -18.27 20.04 6.09
C ARG A 267 -19.72 20.28 5.66
N GLY A 268 -19.93 21.03 4.58
CA GLY A 268 -21.24 21.35 4.04
C GLY A 268 -21.61 20.52 2.83
N VAL A 269 -22.85 20.71 2.36
CA VAL A 269 -23.40 20.04 1.19
C VAL A 269 -23.99 21.06 0.23
N SER A 270 -23.84 20.81 -1.07
CA SER A 270 -24.32 21.69 -2.13
C SER A 270 -25.26 20.93 -3.06
N CYS A 271 -26.43 21.50 -3.33
CA CYS A 271 -27.42 20.96 -4.24
C CYS A 271 -27.56 21.87 -5.47
N GLY A 272 -27.12 21.38 -6.63
CA GLY A 272 -27.21 22.10 -7.89
C GLY A 272 -28.55 21.89 -8.60
N TYR A 273 -29.05 22.98 -9.18
CA TYR A 273 -30.22 23.05 -10.05
C TYR A 273 -29.86 23.77 -11.34
N THR A 274 -30.06 23.12 -12.49
CA THR A 274 -29.67 23.67 -13.80
C THR A 274 -30.83 24.41 -14.42
N PHE A 275 -30.67 25.71 -14.65
CA PHE A 275 -31.63 26.55 -15.35
C PHE A 275 -31.16 26.77 -16.79
N LEU A 276 -32.03 26.49 -17.76
CA LEU A 276 -31.77 26.74 -19.19
C LEU A 276 -32.01 28.22 -19.51
N ASP A 277 -33.00 28.83 -18.84
CA ASP A 277 -33.32 30.25 -18.88
C ASP A 277 -34.06 30.64 -17.58
N SER A 278 -34.61 31.86 -17.50
CA SER A 278 -35.32 32.39 -16.32
C SER A 278 -36.63 31.69 -15.99
N SER A 279 -37.17 30.90 -16.90
CA SER A 279 -38.46 30.21 -16.84
C SER A 279 -38.35 28.70 -17.03
N THR A 280 -37.20 28.18 -17.47
CA THR A 280 -37.03 26.77 -17.78
C THR A 280 -35.94 26.14 -16.93
N LEU A 281 -36.29 25.09 -16.21
CA LEU A 281 -35.38 24.27 -15.42
C LEU A 281 -35.15 22.92 -16.11
N LEU A 282 -33.95 22.37 -16.04
CA LEU A 282 -33.69 20.99 -16.42
C LEU A 282 -34.14 20.04 -15.30
N GLY A 283 -35.12 19.18 -15.58
CA GLY A 283 -35.60 18.14 -14.67
C GLY A 283 -34.53 17.09 -14.34
N ALA A 284 -34.77 16.30 -13.30
CA ALA A 284 -33.87 15.22 -12.91
C ALA A 284 -33.81 14.08 -13.94
N ASP A 285 -34.85 13.95 -14.76
CA ASP A 285 -34.95 13.07 -15.94
C ASP A 285 -34.19 13.60 -17.17
N GLY A 286 -33.68 14.83 -17.10
CA GLY A 286 -33.00 15.51 -18.19
C GLY A 286 -33.93 16.24 -19.16
N GLU A 287 -35.24 16.26 -18.90
CA GLU A 287 -36.20 16.96 -19.74
C GLU A 287 -36.44 18.40 -19.25
N PRO A 288 -36.62 19.38 -20.16
CA PRO A 288 -36.96 20.75 -19.78
C PRO A 288 -38.33 20.84 -19.10
N MET A 289 -38.40 21.55 -17.98
CA MET A 289 -39.61 21.88 -17.24
C MET A 289 -39.81 23.39 -17.19
N GLU A 290 -40.97 23.85 -17.67
CA GLU A 290 -41.41 25.25 -17.57
C GLU A 290 -41.90 25.57 -16.15
N LEU A 291 -41.40 26.67 -15.58
CA LEU A 291 -41.69 27.14 -14.24
C LEU A 291 -42.93 28.05 -14.24
N THR A 292 -44.05 27.50 -13.78
CA THR A 292 -45.31 28.24 -13.64
C THR A 292 -45.32 29.18 -12.44
N GLY A 293 -44.36 29.02 -11.51
CA GLY A 293 -44.23 29.80 -10.26
C GLY A 293 -44.85 29.10 -9.06
N GLN A 294 -45.47 27.93 -9.24
CA GLN A 294 -45.96 27.07 -8.17
C GLN A 294 -44.92 26.05 -7.71
N GLU A 295 -43.85 25.87 -8.47
CA GLU A 295 -42.79 24.91 -8.20
C GLU A 295 -41.89 25.44 -7.08
N MET A 296 -41.80 24.66 -6.01
CA MET A 296 -41.07 25.03 -4.80
C MET A 296 -40.00 23.98 -4.50
N LEU A 297 -38.79 24.45 -4.21
CA LEU A 297 -37.79 23.66 -3.52
C LEU A 297 -38.18 23.58 -2.05
N THR A 298 -38.38 22.36 -1.56
CA THR A 298 -38.69 22.09 -0.16
C THR A 298 -37.43 21.59 0.54
N VAL A 299 -37.01 22.28 1.60
CA VAL A 299 -35.88 21.90 2.45
C VAL A 299 -36.40 21.58 3.85
N LYS A 300 -36.26 20.32 4.28
CA LYS A 300 -36.71 19.86 5.59
C LYS A 300 -35.54 19.83 6.59
N TYR A 301 -35.77 20.46 7.72
CA TYR A 301 -34.96 20.45 8.93
C TYR A 301 -35.75 19.76 10.06
N ARG A 302 -35.10 19.50 11.20
CA ARG A 302 -35.77 18.89 12.37
C ARG A 302 -36.85 19.79 12.96
N ASP A 303 -36.61 21.09 12.94
CA ASP A 303 -37.40 22.13 13.59
C ASP A 303 -38.34 22.87 12.62
N LYS A 304 -38.07 22.84 11.31
CA LYS A 304 -38.92 23.51 10.31
C LYS A 304 -38.81 22.90 8.90
N THR A 305 -39.75 23.26 8.05
CA THR A 305 -39.66 23.05 6.60
C THR A 305 -39.64 24.39 5.90
N GLU A 306 -38.60 24.64 5.11
CA GLU A 306 -38.43 25.86 4.32
C GLU A 306 -38.84 25.59 2.87
N ARG A 307 -39.56 26.54 2.26
CA ARG A 307 -40.05 26.41 0.87
C ARG A 307 -39.59 27.61 0.07
N ILE A 308 -38.84 27.36 -0.98
CA ILE A 308 -38.19 28.38 -1.82
C ILE A 308 -38.78 28.27 -3.23
N SER A 309 -39.20 29.39 -3.81
CA SER A 309 -39.72 29.38 -5.19
C SER A 309 -38.59 29.15 -6.18
N LEU A 310 -38.70 28.11 -7.02
CA LEU A 310 -37.72 27.84 -8.07
C LEU A 310 -37.67 28.97 -9.10
N LYS A 311 -38.82 29.59 -9.37
CA LYS A 311 -38.91 30.75 -10.26
C LYS A 311 -38.17 31.95 -9.68
N LYS A 312 -38.31 32.24 -8.39
CA LYS A 312 -37.52 33.31 -7.74
C LYS A 312 -36.04 33.00 -7.75
N LEU A 313 -35.65 31.74 -7.53
CA LEU A 313 -34.25 31.33 -7.65
C LEU A 313 -33.70 31.56 -9.07
N ALA A 314 -34.52 31.41 -10.10
CA ALA A 314 -34.14 31.76 -11.47
C ALA A 314 -34.07 33.29 -11.69
N GLU A 315 -35.05 34.05 -11.16
CA GLU A 315 -35.23 35.49 -11.40
C GLU A 315 -34.28 36.39 -10.59
N GLU A 316 -34.14 36.16 -9.28
CA GLU A 316 -33.27 36.94 -8.37
C GLU A 316 -31.78 36.83 -8.76
N ASN A 317 -31.46 35.87 -9.62
CA ASN A 317 -30.10 35.58 -10.07
C ASN A 317 -29.89 35.85 -11.57
N ALA A 318 -30.86 36.50 -12.25
CA ALA A 318 -30.79 36.89 -13.66
C ALA A 318 -30.23 38.32 -13.91
N GLN A 319 -29.85 39.05 -12.86
CA GLN A 319 -29.21 40.38 -12.93
C GLN A 319 -27.69 40.31 -12.88
#